data_AF-A0A1B2R611-F1
#
_entry.id   AF-A0A1B2R611-F1
#
_cell.length_a   1.000
_cell.length_b   1.000
_cell.length_c   1.000
_cell.angle_alpha   90.00
_cell.angle_beta   90.00
_cell.angle_gamma   90.00
#
_symmetry.space_group_name_H-M   'P 1'
#
loop_
_entity.id
_entity.type
_entity.pdbx_description
1 polymer ?
#
loop_
_entity_poly.entity_id
_entity_poly.type
_entity_poly.pdbx_seq_one_letter_code
_entity_poly.pdbx_strand_id
1 'polypeptide(L)' 'MAPSPNQSDIDEVLELFGHSPDQDATRSMLQEMRDIEEAARRLMRTRLRRQEFSEVAALAEASKAAQTILACLHADR' A
#
# COMPACT_ATOMS: atom_id res chain seq x y z
N MET A 1 -7.98 -7.48 20.69
CA MET A 1 -7.75 -6.11 20.17
C MET A 1 -6.32 -6.11 19.65
N ALA A 2 -6.13 -5.93 18.34
CA ALA A 2 -4.79 -5.83 17.77
C ALA A 2 -4.17 -4.48 18.19
N PRO A 3 -2.87 -4.44 18.52
CA PRO A 3 -2.20 -3.18 18.86
C PRO A 3 -2.28 -2.23 17.66
N SER A 4 -2.72 -1.00 17.90
CA SER A 4 -2.59 0.08 16.91
C SER A 4 -1.09 0.30 16.65
N PRO A 5 -0.66 0.45 15.39
CA PRO A 5 0.74 0.75 15.08
C PRO A 5 1.11 2.08 15.76
N ASN A 6 2.21 2.10 16.52
CA ASN A 6 2.69 3.30 17.17
C ASN A 6 3.36 4.19 16.11
N GLN A 7 3.19 5.51 16.20
CA GLN A 7 3.73 6.52 15.26
C GLN A 7 5.20 6.26 14.84
N SER A 8 6.01 5.73 15.77
CA SER A 8 7.42 5.37 15.54
C SER A 8 7.63 4.25 14.53
N ASP A 9 6.74 3.25 14.47
CA ASP A 9 6.84 2.12 13.52
C ASP A 9 6.58 2.59 12.07
N ILE A 10 5.87 3.71 11.93
CA ILE A 10 5.46 4.28 10.64
C ILE A 10 6.54 5.16 10.06
N ASP A 11 7.18 5.98 10.91
CA ASP A 11 8.33 6.78 10.50
C ASP A 11 9.46 5.85 10.02
N GLU A 12 9.66 4.71 10.67
CA GLU A 12 10.64 3.69 10.28
C GLU A 12 10.32 3.07 8.90
N VAL A 13 9.04 2.81 8.61
CA VAL A 13 8.62 2.33 7.28
C VAL A 13 8.80 3.42 6.22
N LEU A 14 8.44 4.66 6.49
CA LEU A 14 8.61 5.78 5.55
C LEU A 14 10.09 6.03 5.24
N GLU A 15 10.96 5.95 6.24
CA GLU A 15 12.42 6.03 6.07
C GLU A 15 12.97 4.87 5.23
N LEU A 16 12.48 3.64 5.43
CA LEU A 16 12.89 2.47 4.64
C LEU A 16 12.64 2.65 3.14
N PHE A 17 11.58 3.38 2.78
CA PHE A 17 11.22 3.70 1.39
C PHE A 17 11.83 5.02 0.89
N GLY A 18 12.71 5.67 1.67
CA GLY A 18 13.45 6.87 1.27
C GLY A 18 12.63 8.16 1.31
N HIS A 19 11.53 8.18 2.07
CA HIS A 19 10.63 9.32 2.17
C HIS A 19 10.80 10.05 3.51
N SER A 20 10.89 11.38 3.48
CA SER A 20 10.76 12.22 4.68
C SER A 20 9.31 12.16 5.18
N PRO A 21 9.02 12.14 6.50
CA PRO A 21 7.65 12.01 7.07
C PRO A 21 6.75 13.24 6.86
N ASP A 22 7.02 14.02 5.81
CA ASP A 22 6.19 15.12 5.33
C ASP A 22 4.89 14.59 4.72
N GLN A 23 3.81 15.36 4.89
CA GLN A 23 2.47 15.00 4.42
C GLN A 23 2.38 14.79 2.90
N ASP A 24 3.36 15.29 2.14
CA ASP A 24 3.45 15.12 0.69
C ASP A 24 4.01 13.74 0.31
N ALA A 25 4.86 13.15 1.14
CA ALA A 25 5.36 11.80 0.92
C ALA A 25 4.27 10.75 1.15
N THR A 26 3.48 10.88 2.22
CA THR A 26 2.37 9.95 2.49
C THR A 26 1.30 10.01 1.40
N ARG A 27 0.99 11.20 0.88
CA ARG A 27 0.08 11.37 -0.26
C ARG A 27 0.64 10.76 -1.54
N SER A 28 1.92 10.96 -1.82
CA SER A 28 2.59 10.37 -2.98
C SER A 28 2.58 8.84 -2.90
N MET A 29 2.95 8.28 -1.74
CA MET A 29 2.95 6.84 -1.52
C MET A 29 1.55 6.23 -1.60
N LEU A 30 0.52 6.92 -1.11
CA LEU A 30 -0.87 6.48 -1.24
C LEU A 30 -1.34 6.48 -2.70
N GLN A 31 -0.92 7.46 -3.49
CA GLN A 31 -1.18 7.49 -4.93
C GLN A 31 -0.49 6.33 -5.65
N GLU A 32 0.79 6.08 -5.35
CA GLU A 32 1.53 4.95 -5.93
C GLU A 32 0.89 3.60 -5.60
N MET A 33 0.45 3.39 -4.35
CA MET A 33 -0.25 2.15 -3.97
C MET A 33 -1.59 1.97 -4.70
N ARG A 34 -2.30 3.06 -5.01
CA ARG A 34 -3.52 3.00 -5.84
C ARG A 34 -3.19 2.64 -7.28
N ASP A 35 -2.16 3.25 -7.84
CA ASP A 35 -1.75 2.99 -9.22
C ASP A 35 -1.33 1.52 -9.41
N ILE A 36 -0.61 0.96 -8.44
CA ILE A 36 -0.22 -0.47 -8.44
C ILE A 36 -1.46 -1.37 -8.32
N GLU A 37 -2.40 -1.07 -7.41
CA GLU A 37 -3.64 -1.83 -7.29
C GLU A 37 -4.43 -1.83 -8.60
N GLU A 38 -4.60 -0.65 -9.22
CA GLU A 38 -5.31 -0.52 -10.48
C GLU A 38 -4.62 -1.28 -11.61
N ALA A 39 -3.29 -1.17 -11.71
CA ALA A 39 -2.51 -1.90 -12.71
C ALA A 39 -2.67 -3.42 -12.54
N ALA A 40 -2.57 -3.92 -11.29
CA ALA A 40 -2.79 -5.32 -10.97
C ALA A 40 -4.21 -5.77 -11.35
N ARG A 41 -5.24 -5.00 -11.00
CA ARG A 41 -6.64 -5.28 -11.37
C ARG A 41 -6.86 -5.29 -12.87
N ARG A 42 -6.21 -4.38 -13.62
CA ARG A 42 -6.27 -4.37 -15.10
C ARG A 42 -5.61 -5.62 -15.67
N LEU A 43 -4.45 -6.01 -15.14
CA LEU A 43 -3.72 -7.20 -15.58
C LEU A 43 -4.52 -8.48 -15.34
N MET A 44 -5.24 -8.59 -14.22
CA MET A 44 -6.14 -9.72 -13.93
C MET A 44 -7.30 -9.90 -14.91
N ARG A 45 -7.65 -8.88 -15.70
CA ARG A 45 -8.68 -8.99 -16.77
C ARG A 45 -8.13 -9.60 -18.06
N THR A 46 -6.82 -9.83 -18.13
CA THR A 46 -6.16 -10.45 -19.28
C THR A 46 -6.05 -11.96 -19.08
N ARG A 47 -5.56 -12.68 -20.10
CA ARG A 47 -5.35 -14.13 -20.00
C ARG A 47 -4.05 -14.38 -19.24
N LEU A 48 -4.18 -14.78 -17.97
CA LEU A 48 -3.08 -15.19 -17.11
C LEU A 48 -3.14 -16.69 -16.85
N ARG A 49 -1.97 -17.30 -16.63
CA ARG A 49 -1.89 -18.64 -16.04
C ARG A 49 -2.35 -18.55 -14.58
N ARG A 50 -2.78 -19.68 -14.02
CA ARG A 50 -3.28 -19.73 -12.64
C ARG A 50 -2.29 -19.18 -11.62
N GLN A 51 -1.00 -19.46 -11.79
CA GLN A 51 0.05 -18.96 -10.90
C GLN A 51 0.21 -17.44 -11.02
N GLU A 52 0.34 -16.92 -12.25
CA GLU A 52 0.46 -15.48 -12.52
C GLU A 52 -0.76 -14.71 -11.99
N PHE A 53 -1.97 -15.25 -12.15
CA PHE A 53 -3.17 -14.66 -11.57
C PHE A 53 -3.10 -14.59 -10.05
N SER A 54 -2.61 -15.65 -9.39
CA SER A 54 -2.46 -15.69 -7.93
C SER A 54 -1.45 -14.65 -7.44
N GLU A 55 -0.35 -14.46 -8.15
CA GLU A 55 0.69 -13.48 -7.82
C GLU A 55 0.16 -12.05 -7.98
N VAL A 56 -0.52 -11.76 -9.09
CA VAL A 56 -1.14 -10.45 -9.33
C VAL A 56 -2.27 -10.16 -8.36
N ALA A 57 -3.07 -11.17 -7.98
CA ALA A 57 -4.10 -11.02 -6.96
C ALA A 57 -3.49 -10.70 -5.58
N ALA A 58 -2.39 -11.37 -5.22
CA ALA A 58 -1.67 -11.09 -3.98
C ALA A 58 -1.09 -9.67 -3.97
N LEU A 59 -0.56 -9.20 -5.10
CA LEU A 59 -0.09 -7.83 -5.24
C LEU A 59 -1.22 -6.80 -5.04
N ALA A 60 -2.38 -7.01 -5.68
CA ALA A 60 -3.53 -6.12 -5.53
C ALA A 60 -4.04 -6.06 -4.07
N GLU A 61 -4.09 -7.19 -3.38
CA GLU A 61 -4.47 -7.26 -1.97
C GLU A 61 -3.43 -6.54 -1.07
N ALA A 62 -2.13 -6.76 -1.31
CA ALA A 62 -1.06 -6.11 -0.55
C ALA A 62 -1.10 -4.57 -0.72
N SER A 63 -1.27 -4.08 -1.94
CA SER A 63 -1.41 -2.64 -2.21
C SER A 63 -2.63 -2.04 -1.52
N LYS A 64 -3.76 -2.75 -1.49
CA LYS A 64 -4.97 -2.31 -0.78
C LYS A 64 -4.78 -2.29 0.74
N ALA A 65 -4.08 -3.28 1.29
CA ALA A 65 -3.73 -3.31 2.72
C ALA A 65 -2.83 -2.12 3.09
N ALA A 66 -1.82 -1.82 2.26
CA ALA A 66 -0.95 -0.66 2.44
C ALA A 66 -1.74 0.66 2.43
N GLN A 67 -2.67 0.84 1.49
CA GLN A 67 -3.56 2.01 1.48
C GLN A 67 -4.40 2.14 2.76
N THR A 68 -4.90 1.02 3.28
CA THR A 68 -5.69 1.01 4.52
C THR A 68 -4.84 1.46 5.71
N ILE A 69 -3.61 0.93 5.83
CA ILE A 69 -2.66 1.34 6.86
C ILE A 69 -2.41 2.85 6.72
N LEU A 70 -2.01 3.34 5.53
CA LEU A 70 -1.76 4.76 5.30
C LEU A 70 -2.96 5.66 5.61
N ALA A 71 -4.18 5.21 5.35
CA ALA A 71 -5.39 5.94 5.69
C ALA A 71 -5.63 6.02 7.21
N CYS A 72 -5.42 4.94 7.95
CA CYS A 72 -5.52 4.95 9.42
C CYS A 72 -4.54 5.95 10.05
N LEU A 73 -3.33 6.03 9.51
CA LEU A 73 -2.29 6.94 9.98
C LEU A 73 -2.62 8.41 9.79
N HIS A 74 -3.47 8.72 8.80
CA HIS A 74 -3.98 10.07 8.57
C HIS A 74 -5.20 10.42 9.43
N ALA A 75 -5.94 9.43 9.94
CA ALA A 75 -7.15 9.65 10.74
C ALA A 75 -6.86 9.94 12.23
N ASP A 76 -5.69 9.51 12.73
CA ASP A 76 -5.22 9.73 14.11
C ASP A 76 -4.41 11.04 14.30
N ARG A 77 -4.30 11.89 13.27
CA ARG A 77 -3.75 13.25 13.35
C ARG A 77 -4.84 14.30 13.42
#